data_AF-B5M0V0-F1
#
_entry.id   AF-B5M0V0-F1
#
_cell.length_a   1.000
_cell.length_b   1.000
_cell.length_c   1.000
_cell.angle_alpha   90.00
_cell.angle_beta   90.00
_cell.angle_gamma   90.00
#
_symmetry.space_group_name_H-M   'P 1'
#
loop_
_entity.id
_entity.type
_entity.pdbx_description
1 polymer ?
#
loop_
_entity_poly.entity_id
_entity_poly.type
_entity_poly.pdbx_seq_one_letter_code
_entity_poly.pdbx_strand_id
1 'polypeptide(L)'
;MRIILIATVIVLVAVQQFHTQEVITAINAGGQSYRSSYNIYYDGDTNQEGMGDTWHRQIEGLTCDFTLYARYRHSSNRFTYMLPLRGDGLYALYLHFSDDSNEKGRRQFDVVLNNRHAVLSNIDLFDECGQYNVCNQVIYFSVCNGVMYWNRESSSLPYYDQKLTIDFVNKNHRASAAVDGLLLMKGRIGQAKTIIPAKSVIYFDPDYFRRCDEMGYPLLSEPAQ
;
A
#
# COMPACT_ATOMS: atom_id res chain seq x y z
N MET A 1 44.84 -17.22 15.36
CA MET A 1 43.57 -18.00 15.31
C MET A 1 42.40 -17.28 16.00
N ARG A 2 42.56 -16.75 17.23
CA ARG A 2 41.50 -16.02 17.96
C ARG A 2 40.97 -14.75 17.26
N ILE A 3 41.84 -13.97 16.62
CA ILE A 3 41.45 -12.72 15.94
C ILE A 3 40.61 -13.00 14.68
N ILE A 4 40.93 -14.05 13.93
CA ILE A 4 40.19 -14.47 12.73
C ILE A 4 38.77 -14.92 13.11
N LEU A 5 38.63 -15.65 14.21
CA LEU A 5 37.33 -16.13 14.72
C LEU A 5 36.43 -14.98 15.19
N ILE A 6 37.00 -13.95 15.84
CA ILE A 6 36.25 -12.76 16.28
C ILE A 6 35.78 -11.94 15.07
N ALA A 7 36.63 -11.78 14.04
CA ALA A 7 36.27 -11.06 12.83
C ALA A 7 35.16 -11.77 12.02
N THR A 8 35.17 -13.10 11.90
CA THR A 8 34.08 -13.83 11.23
C THR A 8 32.77 -13.80 12.01
N VAL A 9 32.81 -13.84 13.34
CA VAL A 9 31.59 -13.69 14.18
C VAL A 9 31.02 -12.27 14.07
N ILE A 10 31.86 -11.23 14.05
CA ILE A 10 31.40 -9.84 13.85
C ILE A 10 30.80 -9.65 12.45
N VAL A 11 31.37 -10.25 11.40
CA VAL A 11 30.81 -10.19 10.04
C VAL A 11 29.48 -10.96 9.95
N LEU A 12 29.35 -12.13 10.60
CA LEU A 12 28.07 -12.88 10.65
C LEU A 12 26.99 -12.13 11.45
N VAL A 13 27.34 -11.43 12.54
CA VAL A 13 26.40 -10.61 13.34
C VAL A 13 26.02 -9.32 12.59
N ALA A 14 26.95 -8.70 11.84
CA ALA A 14 26.66 -7.51 11.04
C ALA A 14 25.79 -7.82 9.81
N VAL A 15 25.85 -9.03 9.26
CA VAL A 15 25.01 -9.47 8.14
C VAL A 15 23.56 -9.75 8.57
N GLN A 16 23.28 -9.91 9.87
CA GLN A 16 21.93 -10.22 10.38
C GLN A 16 21.02 -9.01 10.65
N GLN A 17 21.44 -7.76 10.40
CA GLN A 17 20.62 -6.57 10.70
C GLN A 17 20.15 -5.75 9.49
N PHE A 18 19.89 -6.40 8.36
CA PHE A 18 19.11 -5.79 7.28
C PHE A 18 17.72 -6.43 7.21
N HIS A 19 16.85 -6.15 8.17
CA HIS A 19 15.44 -6.50 8.03
C HIS A 19 14.75 -5.46 7.15
N THR A 20 14.83 -5.69 5.84
CA THR A 20 14.18 -4.91 4.79
C THR A 20 12.66 -5.02 4.90
N GLN A 21 11.96 -3.91 4.68
CA GLN A 21 10.53 -3.85 4.41
C GLN A 21 10.13 -4.97 3.43
N GLU A 22 9.17 -5.81 3.82
CA GLU A 22 8.74 -6.98 3.04
C GLU A 22 7.61 -6.59 2.10
N VAL A 23 7.75 -6.87 0.81
CA VAL A 23 6.62 -6.79 -0.14
C VAL A 23 5.73 -8.01 0.09
N ILE A 24 4.48 -7.76 0.49
CA ILE A 24 3.48 -8.80 0.70
C ILE A 24 2.73 -9.07 -0.60
N THR A 25 2.30 -8.00 -1.26
CA THR A 25 1.58 -8.06 -2.53
C THR A 25 1.82 -6.78 -3.31
N ALA A 26 2.00 -6.89 -4.63
CA ALA A 26 2.09 -5.75 -5.54
C ALA A 26 1.33 -6.09 -6.82
N ILE A 27 0.44 -5.21 -7.27
CA ILE A 27 -0.48 -5.45 -8.40
C ILE A 27 -0.45 -4.24 -9.35
N ASN A 28 -0.24 -4.48 -10.65
CA ASN A 28 -0.40 -3.50 -11.71
C ASN A 28 -1.86 -3.51 -12.20
N ALA A 29 -2.69 -2.65 -11.62
CA ALA A 29 -4.15 -2.68 -11.79
C ALA A 29 -4.57 -2.45 -13.26
N GLY A 30 -5.45 -3.30 -13.76
CA GLY A 30 -5.87 -3.33 -15.16
C GLY A 30 -4.77 -3.74 -16.15
N GLY A 31 -3.54 -3.99 -15.70
CA GLY A 31 -2.35 -4.22 -16.52
C GLY A 31 -1.73 -5.61 -16.38
N GLN A 32 -0.63 -5.81 -17.12
CA GLN A 32 0.19 -7.02 -17.05
C GLN A 32 1.29 -6.88 -15.99
N SER A 33 1.94 -7.99 -15.64
CA SER A 33 3.04 -7.98 -14.68
C SER A 33 4.18 -7.04 -15.11
N TYR A 34 4.78 -6.35 -14.15
CA TYR A 34 5.79 -5.32 -14.37
C TYR A 34 6.83 -5.31 -13.24
N ARG A 35 8.10 -5.03 -13.55
CA ARG A 35 9.15 -4.82 -12.54
C ARG A 35 9.52 -3.33 -12.53
N SER A 36 9.32 -2.68 -11.39
CA SER A 36 9.58 -1.25 -11.25
C SER A 36 11.06 -0.89 -11.09
N SER A 37 11.36 0.40 -11.23
CA SER A 37 12.67 0.99 -10.99
C SER A 37 13.16 0.79 -9.54
N TYR A 38 12.23 0.60 -8.60
CA TYR A 38 12.49 0.26 -7.20
C TYR A 38 12.71 -1.24 -6.96
N ASN A 39 12.82 -2.04 -8.04
CA ASN A 39 13.05 -3.48 -7.98
C ASN A 39 11.88 -4.28 -7.36
N ILE A 40 10.67 -3.71 -7.38
CA ILE A 40 9.43 -4.36 -6.92
C ILE A 40 8.77 -5.02 -8.13
N TYR A 41 8.42 -6.29 -7.98
CA TYR A 41 7.68 -7.03 -9.00
C TYR A 41 6.18 -6.92 -8.73
N TYR A 42 5.47 -6.23 -9.61
CA TYR A 42 4.02 -6.11 -9.61
C TYR A 42 3.44 -7.24 -10.47
N ASP A 43 2.54 -8.02 -9.88
CA ASP A 43 1.79 -9.04 -10.61
C ASP A 43 0.78 -8.38 -11.56
N GLY A 44 0.45 -9.10 -12.64
CA GLY A 44 -0.63 -8.71 -13.52
C GLY A 44 -1.97 -8.82 -12.79
N ASP A 45 -2.87 -7.90 -13.08
CA ASP A 45 -4.12 -7.82 -12.36
C ASP A 45 -5.14 -8.86 -12.84
N THR A 46 -5.50 -9.77 -11.94
CA THR A 46 -6.47 -10.84 -12.16
C THR A 46 -7.87 -10.51 -11.62
N ASN A 47 -8.07 -9.31 -11.06
CA ASN A 47 -9.36 -8.93 -10.49
C ASN A 47 -10.45 -8.89 -11.58
N GLN A 48 -11.62 -9.41 -11.25
CA GLN A 48 -12.77 -9.49 -12.15
C GLN A 48 -13.81 -8.42 -11.85
N GLU A 49 -13.69 -7.71 -10.73
CA GLU A 49 -14.54 -6.56 -10.41
C GLU A 49 -14.08 -5.29 -11.13
N GLY A 50 -15.04 -4.46 -11.56
CA GLY A 50 -14.72 -3.28 -12.38
C GLY A 50 -14.18 -3.65 -13.76
N MET A 51 -13.55 -2.68 -14.44
CA MET A 51 -12.99 -2.83 -15.78
C MET A 51 -11.56 -2.31 -15.82
N GLY A 52 -10.70 -3.00 -16.56
CA GLY A 52 -9.34 -2.54 -16.85
C GLY A 52 -9.29 -1.74 -18.16
N ASP A 53 -8.68 -0.56 -18.14
CA ASP A 53 -8.58 0.33 -19.30
C ASP A 53 -7.19 1.01 -19.39
N THR A 54 -6.92 1.72 -20.48
CA THR A 54 -5.72 2.52 -20.71
C THR A 54 -6.01 4.00 -20.54
N TRP A 55 -5.11 4.72 -19.88
CA TRP A 55 -5.20 6.18 -19.84
C TRP A 55 -4.77 6.83 -21.16
N HIS A 56 -5.10 8.11 -21.33
CA HIS A 56 -4.66 8.89 -22.48
C HIS A 56 -3.13 9.08 -22.52
N ARG A 57 -2.56 9.26 -23.72
CA ARG A 57 -1.10 9.37 -23.94
C ARG A 57 -0.43 10.53 -23.19
N GLN A 58 -1.19 11.51 -22.71
CA GLN A 58 -0.65 12.67 -21.97
C GLN A 58 0.09 12.28 -20.68
N ILE A 59 -0.15 11.08 -20.12
CA ILE A 59 0.58 10.60 -18.94
C ILE A 59 1.89 9.84 -19.28
N GLU A 60 2.16 9.58 -20.57
CA GLU A 60 3.38 8.90 -21.03
C GLU A 60 4.64 9.70 -20.65
N GLY A 61 5.63 9.03 -20.05
CA GLY A 61 6.95 9.62 -19.77
C GLY A 61 7.04 10.52 -18.54
N LEU A 62 5.95 10.70 -17.78
CA LEU A 62 5.98 11.47 -16.52
C LEU A 62 6.82 10.82 -15.42
N THR A 63 7.07 9.52 -15.53
CA THR A 63 7.89 8.74 -14.61
C THR A 63 8.61 7.62 -15.36
N CYS A 64 9.77 7.20 -14.84
CA CYS A 64 10.47 6.02 -15.33
C CYS A 64 9.69 4.71 -15.13
N ASP A 65 8.69 4.73 -14.23
CA ASP A 65 7.78 3.61 -13.96
C ASP A 65 6.46 3.69 -14.72
N PHE A 66 6.44 4.35 -15.90
CA PHE A 66 5.21 4.61 -16.66
C PHE A 66 4.33 3.36 -16.88
N THR A 67 4.90 2.17 -17.05
CA THR A 67 4.12 0.92 -17.21
C THR A 67 3.15 0.66 -16.05
N LEU A 68 3.47 1.08 -14.82
CA LEU A 68 2.60 0.98 -13.66
C LEU A 68 1.41 1.96 -13.73
N TYR A 69 1.55 3.05 -14.49
CA TYR A 69 0.56 4.12 -14.62
C TYR A 69 -0.12 4.11 -15.99
N ALA A 70 0.27 3.23 -16.91
CA ALA A 70 -0.28 3.20 -18.28
C ALA A 70 -1.71 2.64 -18.34
N ARG A 71 -2.07 1.80 -17.37
CA ARG A 71 -3.36 1.12 -17.27
C ARG A 71 -3.91 1.27 -15.87
N TYR A 72 -5.22 1.13 -15.76
CA TYR A 72 -5.92 1.28 -14.50
C TYR A 72 -7.13 0.36 -14.44
N ARG A 73 -7.59 0.09 -13.22
CA ARG A 73 -8.89 -0.50 -12.96
C ARG A 73 -9.86 0.55 -12.48
N HIS A 74 -11.08 0.53 -13.01
CA HIS A 74 -12.11 1.48 -12.62
C HIS A 74 -13.50 0.85 -12.51
N SER A 75 -14.41 1.57 -11.84
CA SER A 75 -15.84 1.26 -11.79
C SER A 75 -16.65 2.54 -11.62
N SER A 76 -17.85 2.57 -12.20
CA SER A 76 -18.81 3.65 -11.96
C SER A 76 -19.52 3.51 -10.59
N ASN A 77 -19.33 2.41 -9.87
CA ASN A 77 -19.95 2.17 -8.57
C ASN A 77 -18.92 1.73 -7.52
N ARG A 78 -18.50 0.47 -7.57
CA ARG A 78 -17.56 -0.12 -6.61
C ARG A 78 -16.72 -1.20 -7.27
N PHE A 79 -15.51 -1.40 -6.78
CA PHE A 79 -14.73 -2.62 -6.93
C PHE A 79 -13.82 -2.81 -5.71
N THR A 80 -13.47 -4.06 -5.43
CA THR A 80 -12.72 -4.45 -4.24
C THR A 80 -11.46 -5.22 -4.63
N TYR A 81 -10.37 -4.97 -3.90
CA TYR A 81 -9.23 -5.87 -3.83
C TYR A 81 -9.17 -6.54 -2.46
N MET A 82 -8.73 -7.80 -2.44
CA MET A 82 -8.47 -8.54 -1.19
C MET A 82 -7.01 -8.96 -1.16
N LEU A 83 -6.21 -8.32 -0.31
CA LEU A 83 -4.78 -8.61 -0.20
C LEU A 83 -4.51 -9.44 1.06
N PRO A 84 -3.66 -10.49 1.00
CA PRO A 84 -3.30 -11.23 2.19
C PRO A 84 -2.50 -10.35 3.17
N LEU A 85 -2.78 -10.49 4.46
CA LEU A 85 -1.92 -10.01 5.54
C LEU A 85 -1.05 -11.16 6.03
N ARG A 86 0.14 -10.86 6.57
CA ARG A 86 1.05 -11.85 7.16
C ARG A 86 1.14 -11.64 8.67
N GLY A 87 0.06 -11.96 9.37
CA GLY A 87 -0.04 -11.84 10.83
C GLY A 87 0.15 -10.42 11.35
N ASP A 88 0.43 -10.32 12.64
CA ASP A 88 0.51 -9.04 13.35
C ASP A 88 1.72 -8.20 12.91
N GLY A 89 1.57 -6.88 12.91
CA GLY A 89 2.63 -5.93 12.61
C GLY A 89 2.17 -4.63 11.96
N LEU A 90 3.16 -3.82 11.53
CA LEU A 90 2.96 -2.56 10.81
C LEU A 90 2.89 -2.80 9.31
N TYR A 91 1.88 -2.21 8.67
CA TYR A 91 1.68 -2.26 7.24
C TYR A 91 1.70 -0.87 6.62
N ALA A 92 2.21 -0.82 5.38
CA ALA A 92 2.13 0.32 4.49
C ALA A 92 1.43 -0.12 3.20
N LEU A 93 0.29 0.50 2.90
CA LEU A 93 -0.42 0.33 1.65
C LEU A 93 -0.15 1.54 0.77
N TYR A 94 0.53 1.32 -0.34
CA TYR A 94 0.70 2.29 -1.41
C TYR A 94 -0.41 2.09 -2.43
N LEU A 95 -1.03 3.21 -2.81
CA LEU A 95 -1.99 3.30 -3.90
C LEU A 95 -1.41 4.22 -4.96
N HIS A 96 -1.32 3.71 -6.18
CA HIS A 96 -0.81 4.41 -7.35
C HIS A 96 -1.98 4.94 -8.18
N PHE A 97 -1.92 6.22 -8.53
CA PHE A 97 -2.97 6.91 -9.27
C PHE A 97 -2.40 7.79 -10.39
N SER A 98 -3.24 7.99 -11.40
CA SER A 98 -3.05 8.91 -12.50
C SER A 98 -4.36 9.64 -12.72
N ASP A 99 -4.26 10.89 -13.16
CA ASP A 99 -5.39 11.66 -13.66
C ASP A 99 -5.03 12.19 -15.05
N ASP A 100 -5.80 11.76 -16.05
CA ASP A 100 -5.67 12.23 -17.43
C ASP A 100 -6.75 13.26 -17.81
N SER A 101 -7.41 13.84 -16.81
CA SER A 101 -8.49 14.81 -17.01
C SER A 101 -7.92 16.22 -17.14
N ASN A 102 -8.64 17.04 -17.90
CA ASN A 102 -8.41 18.49 -17.97
C ASN A 102 -9.31 19.31 -17.03
N GLU A 103 -10.17 18.63 -16.26
CA GLU A 103 -11.11 19.24 -15.33
C GLU A 103 -11.34 18.34 -14.11
N LYS A 104 -11.79 18.96 -13.02
CA LYS A 104 -12.13 18.28 -11.75
C LYS A 104 -13.37 17.41 -11.88
N GLY A 105 -13.51 16.45 -10.95
CA GLY A 105 -14.73 15.70 -10.70
C GLY A 105 -14.91 14.47 -11.60
N ARG A 106 -13.94 14.17 -12.47
CA ARG A 106 -13.99 13.00 -13.35
C ARG A 106 -13.70 11.69 -12.61
N ARG A 107 -12.83 11.76 -11.60
CA ARG A 107 -12.37 10.64 -10.77
C ARG A 107 -12.51 10.99 -9.29
N GLN A 108 -13.75 10.93 -8.83
CA GLN A 108 -14.12 11.22 -7.45
C GLN A 108 -14.64 9.98 -6.73
N PHE A 109 -14.02 9.59 -5.61
CA PHE A 109 -14.37 8.36 -4.90
C PHE A 109 -13.81 8.31 -3.48
N ASP A 110 -14.24 7.31 -2.71
CA ASP A 110 -13.64 6.93 -1.44
C ASP A 110 -12.74 5.70 -1.61
N VAL A 111 -11.73 5.58 -0.75
CA VAL A 111 -11.03 4.30 -0.50
C VAL A 111 -11.33 3.87 0.93
N VAL A 112 -11.91 2.67 1.07
CA VAL A 112 -12.34 2.12 2.35
C VAL A 112 -11.58 0.83 2.65
N LEU A 113 -10.91 0.77 3.79
CA LEU A 113 -10.20 -0.41 4.25
C LEU A 113 -11.06 -1.22 5.23
N ASN A 114 -10.99 -2.55 5.08
CA ASN A 114 -11.71 -3.51 5.91
C ASN A 114 -13.21 -3.18 6.03
N ASN A 115 -13.81 -2.70 4.94
CA ASN A 115 -15.21 -2.29 4.81
C ASN A 115 -15.68 -1.23 5.84
N ARG A 116 -14.75 -0.56 6.54
CA ARG A 116 -15.09 0.35 7.65
C ARG A 116 -14.32 1.66 7.65
N HIS A 117 -13.02 1.63 7.39
CA HIS A 117 -12.16 2.79 7.55
C HIS A 117 -12.02 3.53 6.23
N ALA A 118 -12.71 4.67 6.08
CA ALA A 118 -12.59 5.53 4.90
C ALA A 118 -11.25 6.30 4.94
N VAL A 119 -10.18 5.65 4.48
CA VAL A 119 -8.81 6.18 4.57
C VAL A 119 -8.53 7.30 3.57
N LEU A 120 -9.32 7.35 2.49
CA LEU A 120 -9.42 8.47 1.56
C LEU A 120 -10.91 8.73 1.35
N SER A 121 -11.38 9.94 1.60
CA SER A 121 -12.81 10.30 1.53
C SER A 121 -13.04 11.39 0.51
N ASN A 122 -13.93 11.12 -0.45
CA ASN A 122 -14.36 11.98 -1.55
C ASN A 122 -13.16 12.66 -2.26
N ILE A 123 -12.10 11.89 -2.46
CA ILE A 123 -10.91 12.39 -3.17
C ILE A 123 -11.28 12.70 -4.61
N ASP A 124 -10.61 13.67 -5.21
CA ASP A 124 -10.68 13.98 -6.63
C ASP A 124 -9.27 13.88 -7.19
N LEU A 125 -9.03 12.94 -8.12
CA LEU A 125 -7.67 12.72 -8.63
C LEU A 125 -7.11 13.93 -9.38
N PHE A 126 -7.94 14.84 -9.89
CA PHE A 126 -7.44 16.09 -10.45
C PHE A 126 -6.81 16.97 -9.36
N ASP A 127 -7.41 17.04 -8.17
CA ASP A 127 -6.88 17.80 -7.04
C ASP A 127 -5.70 17.07 -6.36
N GLU A 128 -5.76 15.74 -6.34
CA GLU A 128 -4.71 14.90 -5.75
C GLU A 128 -3.49 14.75 -6.66
N CYS A 129 -3.62 14.50 -7.95
CA CYS A 129 -2.45 14.34 -8.83
C CYS A 129 -2.11 15.64 -9.58
N GLY A 130 -3.11 16.45 -9.90
CA GLY A 130 -2.97 17.56 -10.86
C GLY A 130 -3.37 17.13 -12.27
N GLN A 131 -3.53 18.10 -13.15
CA GLN A 131 -3.88 17.88 -14.55
C GLN A 131 -2.82 17.04 -15.28
N TYR A 132 -3.24 15.95 -15.95
CA TYR A 132 -2.34 15.06 -16.71
C TYR A 132 -1.13 14.63 -15.89
N ASN A 133 -1.36 14.06 -14.72
CA ASN A 133 -0.29 13.78 -13.77
C ASN A 133 -0.47 12.45 -13.05
N VAL A 134 0.60 11.97 -12.42
CA VAL A 134 0.62 10.77 -11.60
C VAL A 134 0.91 11.13 -10.14
N CYS A 135 0.32 10.39 -9.21
CA CYS A 135 0.58 10.57 -7.79
C CYS A 135 0.43 9.26 -7.02
N ASN A 136 1.04 9.20 -5.84
CA ASN A 136 0.94 8.06 -4.94
C ASN A 136 0.42 8.52 -3.58
N GLN A 137 -0.39 7.66 -2.96
CA GLN A 137 -0.84 7.79 -1.59
C GLN A 137 -0.25 6.63 -0.78
N VAL A 138 0.18 6.90 0.45
CA VAL A 138 0.60 5.83 1.38
C VAL A 138 -0.22 5.88 2.66
N ILE A 139 -0.81 4.74 3.01
CA ILE A 139 -1.65 4.54 4.19
C ILE A 139 -0.92 3.60 5.14
N TYR A 140 -0.71 4.04 6.38
CA TYR A 140 -0.13 3.24 7.44
C TYR A 140 -1.20 2.71 8.38
N PHE A 141 -1.15 1.42 8.72
CA PHE A 141 -2.05 0.80 9.69
C PHE A 141 -1.34 -0.36 10.41
N SER A 142 -1.88 -0.78 11.55
CA SER A 142 -1.36 -1.94 12.29
C SER A 142 -2.40 -3.03 12.41
N VAL A 143 -1.92 -4.27 12.54
CA VAL A 143 -2.73 -5.45 12.83
C VAL A 143 -2.19 -6.10 14.09
N CYS A 144 -3.07 -6.34 15.06
CA CYS A 144 -2.75 -7.03 16.31
C CYS A 144 -3.92 -7.93 16.71
N ASN A 145 -3.65 -9.23 16.91
CA ASN A 145 -4.63 -10.22 17.32
C ASN A 145 -5.91 -10.22 16.46
N GLY A 146 -5.75 -10.13 15.13
CA GLY A 146 -6.87 -10.09 14.20
C GLY A 146 -7.69 -8.79 14.25
N VAL A 147 -7.19 -7.72 14.86
CA VAL A 147 -7.79 -6.38 14.85
C VAL A 147 -6.89 -5.44 14.06
N MET A 148 -7.49 -4.76 13.07
CA MET A 148 -6.86 -3.66 12.34
C MET A 148 -7.07 -2.35 13.10
N TYR A 149 -6.02 -1.54 13.20
CA TYR A 149 -6.05 -0.22 13.80
C TYR A 149 -5.58 0.83 12.81
N TRP A 150 -6.38 1.90 12.66
CA TRP A 150 -6.08 3.04 11.81
C TRP A 150 -6.72 4.31 12.39
N ASN A 151 -5.95 5.40 12.50
CA ASN A 151 -6.43 6.72 12.94
C ASN A 151 -7.30 6.70 14.22
N ARG A 152 -6.87 5.97 15.26
CA ARG A 152 -7.59 5.78 16.54
C ARG A 152 -8.90 5.00 16.45
N GLU A 153 -9.24 4.49 15.28
CA GLU A 153 -10.32 3.55 15.06
C GLU A 153 -9.78 2.11 14.98
N SER A 154 -10.67 1.15 15.19
CA SER A 154 -10.36 -0.26 15.01
C SER A 154 -11.50 -1.04 14.36
N SER A 155 -11.12 -2.15 13.73
CA SER A 155 -12.04 -3.12 13.14
C SER A 155 -11.47 -4.52 13.23
N SER A 156 -12.31 -5.51 13.52
CA SER A 156 -11.90 -6.90 13.43
C SER A 156 -11.66 -7.27 11.96
N LEU A 157 -10.54 -7.91 11.68
CA LEU A 157 -10.33 -8.63 10.43
C LEU A 157 -11.13 -9.93 10.49
N PRO A 158 -11.66 -10.41 9.36
CA PRO A 158 -12.26 -11.75 9.33
C PRO A 158 -11.21 -12.78 9.75
N TYR A 159 -11.40 -13.41 10.91
CA TYR A 159 -10.41 -14.30 11.56
C TYR A 159 -9.91 -15.44 10.65
N TYR A 160 -10.74 -15.85 9.67
CA TYR A 160 -10.46 -17.00 8.82
C TYR A 160 -9.59 -16.72 7.59
N ASP A 161 -9.55 -15.50 7.07
CA ASP A 161 -8.82 -15.21 5.82
C ASP A 161 -7.61 -14.28 6.01
N GLN A 162 -7.55 -13.51 7.11
CA GLN A 162 -6.52 -12.49 7.34
C GLN A 162 -6.28 -11.62 6.10
N LYS A 163 -7.35 -11.30 5.36
CA LYS A 163 -7.24 -10.45 4.17
C LYS A 163 -7.63 -9.02 4.52
N LEU A 164 -6.86 -8.07 3.99
CA LEU A 164 -7.27 -6.68 3.92
C LEU A 164 -8.20 -6.50 2.72
N THR A 165 -9.45 -6.08 2.97
CA THR A 165 -10.30 -5.58 1.89
C THR A 165 -9.99 -4.11 1.63
N ILE A 166 -9.91 -3.75 0.34
CA ILE A 166 -9.67 -2.39 -0.14
C ILE A 166 -10.78 -2.10 -1.14
N ASP A 167 -11.78 -1.35 -0.70
CA ASP A 167 -12.90 -0.94 -1.53
C ASP A 167 -12.63 0.42 -2.15
N PHE A 168 -12.84 0.52 -3.45
CA PHE A 168 -12.88 1.78 -4.19
C PHE A 168 -14.34 2.10 -4.48
N VAL A 169 -14.88 3.13 -3.84
CA VAL A 169 -16.33 3.40 -3.81
C VAL A 169 -16.63 4.75 -4.44
N ASN A 170 -17.24 4.74 -5.62
CA ASN A 170 -17.78 5.93 -6.24
C ASN A 170 -19.20 6.19 -5.74
N LYS A 171 -19.41 7.35 -5.13
CA LYS A 171 -20.74 7.82 -4.68
C LYS A 171 -21.35 8.86 -5.63
N ASN A 172 -20.63 9.25 -6.68
CA ASN A 172 -21.03 10.26 -7.65
C ASN A 172 -21.26 9.63 -9.03
N HIS A 173 -22.52 9.59 -9.49
CA HIS A 173 -22.88 8.97 -10.78
C HIS A 173 -22.25 9.63 -12.02
N ARG A 174 -21.61 10.79 -11.88
CA ARG A 174 -20.89 11.48 -12.97
C ARG A 174 -19.38 11.23 -12.96
N ALA A 175 -18.87 10.53 -11.94
CA ALA A 175 -17.47 10.20 -11.78
C ALA A 175 -17.24 8.69 -11.88
N SER A 176 -16.01 8.25 -11.63
CA SER A 176 -15.69 6.84 -11.40
C SER A 176 -14.58 6.69 -10.36
N ALA A 177 -14.56 5.55 -9.69
CA ALA A 177 -13.42 5.15 -8.88
C ALA A 177 -12.35 4.52 -9.78
N ALA A 178 -11.06 4.76 -9.49
CA ALA A 178 -9.95 4.26 -10.31
C ALA A 178 -8.70 4.00 -9.45
N VAL A 179 -7.85 3.05 -9.88
CA VAL A 179 -6.52 2.81 -9.31
C VAL A 179 -5.60 2.20 -10.38
N ASP A 180 -4.32 2.58 -10.38
CA ASP A 180 -3.32 2.09 -11.35
C ASP A 180 -2.48 0.95 -10.76
N GLY A 181 -2.30 0.95 -9.44
CA GLY A 181 -1.58 -0.13 -8.78
C GLY A 181 -1.73 -0.11 -7.27
N LEU A 182 -1.46 -1.27 -6.69
CA LEU A 182 -1.47 -1.47 -5.24
C LEU A 182 -0.14 -2.09 -4.82
N LEU A 183 0.42 -1.65 -3.70
CA LEU A 183 1.57 -2.27 -3.07
C LEU A 183 1.33 -2.34 -1.57
N LEU A 184 1.21 -3.55 -1.04
CA LEU A 184 1.13 -3.81 0.39
C LEU A 184 2.49 -4.30 0.89
N MET A 185 3.02 -3.58 1.87
CA MET A 185 4.27 -3.91 2.52
C MET A 185 4.07 -4.13 4.02
N LYS A 186 4.88 -5.02 4.59
CA LYS A 186 5.02 -5.16 6.04
C LYS A 186 6.40 -4.65 6.45
N GLY A 187 6.45 -3.76 7.43
CA GLY A 187 7.69 -3.13 7.88
C GLY A 187 7.88 -3.27 9.39
N ARG A 188 9.10 -2.95 9.86
CA ARG A 188 9.34 -2.67 11.28
C ARG A 188 8.94 -1.22 11.61
N ILE A 189 8.50 -1.06 12.85
CA ILE A 189 8.28 0.18 13.60
C ILE A 189 9.35 1.23 13.26
N GLY A 190 8.96 2.41 12.78
CA GLY A 190 9.89 3.51 12.52
C GLY A 190 10.90 3.29 11.37
N GLN A 191 10.83 2.15 10.67
CA GLN A 191 11.67 1.82 9.51
C GLN A 191 10.87 1.56 8.24
N ALA A 192 9.54 1.73 8.27
CA ALA A 192 8.76 1.84 7.05
C ALA A 192 9.15 3.16 6.37
N LYS A 193 10.27 3.13 5.65
CA LYS A 193 10.73 4.25 4.85
C LYS A 193 9.72 4.38 3.72
N THR A 194 9.34 5.60 3.39
CA THR A 194 8.68 5.86 2.12
C THR A 194 9.66 5.47 1.01
N ILE A 195 9.46 4.29 0.40
CA ILE A 195 10.35 3.77 -0.66
C ILE A 195 10.01 4.47 -1.97
N ILE A 196 8.72 4.67 -2.22
CA ILE A 196 8.19 5.34 -3.39
C ILE A 196 7.68 6.72 -2.94
N PRO A 197 8.16 7.84 -3.54
CA PRO A 197 7.64 9.16 -3.23
C PRO A 197 6.11 9.21 -3.32
N ALA A 198 5.48 9.72 -2.27
CA ALA A 198 4.03 9.85 -2.16
C ALA A 198 3.67 11.32 -1.90
N LYS A 199 2.59 11.80 -2.53
CA LYS A 199 2.14 13.19 -2.36
C LYS A 199 1.62 13.41 -0.95
N SER A 200 0.80 12.49 -0.46
CA SER A 200 0.36 12.51 0.93
C SER A 200 0.82 11.23 1.63
N VAL A 201 1.37 11.44 2.81
CA VAL A 201 1.57 10.39 3.80
C VAL A 201 0.40 10.49 4.76
N ILE A 202 -0.47 9.49 4.73
CA ILE A 202 -1.65 9.47 5.59
C ILE A 202 -1.20 8.86 6.91
N TYR A 203 -0.73 9.77 7.77
CA TYR A 203 -0.07 9.44 9.02
C TYR A 203 -1.01 8.74 10.00
N PHE A 204 -0.44 7.75 10.67
CA PHE A 204 -0.97 7.01 11.79
C PHE A 204 -0.41 7.59 13.10
N ASP A 205 -1.18 7.54 14.19
CA ASP A 205 -0.78 7.98 15.53
C ASP A 205 0.24 7.00 16.16
N PRO A 206 1.51 7.40 16.39
CA PRO A 206 2.55 6.53 16.92
C PRO A 206 2.24 5.87 18.29
N ASP A 207 1.30 6.41 19.07
CA ASP A 207 0.96 5.86 20.38
C ASP A 207 -0.02 4.68 20.29
N TYR A 208 -0.79 4.56 19.21
CA TYR A 208 -1.49 3.32 18.88
C TYR A 208 -0.53 2.22 18.43
N PHE A 209 0.60 2.62 17.83
CA PHE A 209 1.60 1.70 17.34
C PHE A 209 2.18 0.88 18.49
N ARG A 210 2.63 1.57 19.55
CA ARG A 210 3.24 0.97 20.75
C ARG A 210 2.34 -0.01 21.50
N ARG A 211 1.02 0.23 21.51
CA ARG A 211 0.07 -0.67 22.19
C ARG A 211 -0.01 -2.07 21.57
N CYS A 212 0.21 -2.20 20.26
CA CYS A 212 0.27 -3.52 19.63
C CYS A 212 1.50 -4.31 20.10
N ASP A 213 2.60 -3.62 20.36
CA ASP A 213 3.85 -4.21 20.85
C ASP A 213 3.77 -4.60 22.35
N GLU A 214 3.02 -3.85 23.15
CA GLU A 214 2.83 -4.07 24.60
C GLU A 214 1.93 -5.27 24.93
N MET A 215 1.14 -5.78 23.97
CA MET A 215 0.15 -6.85 24.18
C MET A 215 0.72 -8.29 24.16
N GLY A 216 2.04 -8.45 24.25
CA GLY A 216 2.67 -9.76 24.54
C GLY A 216 2.89 -10.69 23.35
N TYR A 217 2.74 -10.20 22.12
CA TYR A 217 3.44 -10.81 21.00
C TYR A 217 4.90 -10.37 21.12
N PRO A 218 5.89 -11.29 21.07
CA PRO A 218 7.26 -10.86 21.09
C PRO A 218 7.46 -9.92 19.89
N LEU A 219 7.63 -8.61 20.15
CA LEU A 219 8.71 -7.89 19.50
C LEU A 219 9.86 -8.86 19.57
N LEU A 220 10.31 -9.39 18.42
CA LEU A 220 11.39 -10.38 18.39
C LEU A 220 12.40 -9.95 19.43
N SER A 221 12.39 -10.67 20.55
CA SER A 221 13.35 -10.49 21.60
C SER A 221 14.67 -10.62 20.88
N GLU A 222 15.61 -9.71 21.16
CA GLU A 222 17.01 -10.10 21.03
C GLU A 222 17.11 -11.55 21.54
N PRO A 223 17.72 -12.47 20.79
CA PRO A 223 17.94 -13.80 21.35
C PRO A 223 18.61 -13.58 22.71
N ALA A 224 18.00 -14.13 23.76
CA ALA A 224 18.52 -14.05 25.11
C ALA A 224 20.00 -14.47 25.08
N GLN A 225 20.81 -13.72 25.82
CA GLN A 225 22.27 -13.81 25.92
C GLN A 225 22.83 -15.24 25.98
#